data_AF-A0AAD6UNV8-F1
#
_entry.id   AF-A0AAD6UNV8-F1
#
_cell.length_a   1.000
_cell.length_b   1.000
_cell.length_c   1.000
_cell.angle_alpha   90.00
_cell.angle_beta   90.00
_cell.angle_gamma   90.00
#
_symmetry.space_group_name_H-M   'P 1'
#
loop_
_entity.id
_entity.type
_entity.pdbx_description
1 polymer ?
#
loop_
_entity_poly.entity_id
_entity_poly.type
_entity_poly.pdbx_seq_one_letter_code
_entity_poly.pdbx_strand_id
1 'polypeptide(L)'
;APIDSPAGTSPALRSLFPDIESACITSVITHELKAADLYKLDTRIKDSEPSYSLSATGTFEMNVSKHKAYKNLNTIIFPLHNYFAILTAHLPARSAPMVYFYRYLTHISTLATEYEWAAVFEYHSLFFNRRRGDMLAGSYEGWASSDIGLLSSYVYPHRK
;
A
#
# COMPACT_ATOMS: atom_id res chain seq x y z
N ALA A 1 32.55 -15.05 9.25
CA ALA A 1 31.26 -14.44 8.84
C ALA A 1 30.21 -14.80 9.88
N PRO A 2 29.43 -13.85 10.40
CA PRO A 2 28.18 -14.16 11.09
C PRO A 2 26.99 -13.61 10.27
N ILE A 3 26.13 -14.49 9.75
CA ILE A 3 24.84 -14.94 10.33
C ILE A 3 23.78 -13.84 10.28
N ASP A 4 22.75 -14.12 9.47
CA ASP A 4 21.52 -13.38 9.21
C ASP A 4 21.00 -12.60 10.42
N SER A 5 20.82 -11.29 10.22
CA SER A 5 20.00 -10.47 11.11
C SER A 5 18.53 -10.83 10.87
N PRO A 6 17.70 -11.02 11.91
CA PRO A 6 16.33 -11.48 11.75
C PRO A 6 15.53 -10.44 10.97
N ALA A 7 14.55 -10.91 10.21
CA ALA A 7 13.59 -10.14 9.44
C ALA A 7 12.75 -9.18 10.33
N GLY A 8 13.39 -8.12 10.82
CA GLY A 8 12.83 -7.13 11.72
C GLY A 8 13.26 -5.72 11.32
N THR A 9 12.46 -4.72 11.67
CA THR A 9 12.77 -3.32 11.37
C THR A 9 14.10 -2.93 12.03
N SER A 10 15.10 -2.58 11.22
CA SER A 10 16.36 -2.04 11.77
C SER A 10 16.11 -0.68 12.45
N PRO A 11 16.89 -0.32 13.48
CA PRO A 11 16.78 1.01 14.11
C PRO A 11 16.94 2.16 13.11
N ALA A 12 17.81 1.99 12.11
CA ALA A 12 17.99 2.95 11.02
C ALA A 12 16.71 3.11 10.19
N LEU A 13 16.05 2.01 9.81
CA LEU A 13 14.80 2.06 9.07
C LEU A 13 13.68 2.73 9.87
N ARG A 14 13.60 2.47 11.18
CA ARG A 14 12.64 3.16 12.08
C ARG A 14 12.87 4.66 12.13
N SER A 15 14.13 5.09 12.17
CA SER A 15 14.47 6.52 12.23
C SER A 15 14.06 7.29 10.97
N LEU A 16 13.96 6.61 9.82
CA LEU A 16 13.50 7.21 8.55
C LEU A 16 11.98 7.38 8.49
N PHE A 17 11.22 6.61 9.27
CA PHE A 17 9.76 6.59 9.25
C PHE A 17 9.18 6.67 10.68
N PRO A 18 9.48 7.74 11.44
CA PRO A 18 9.10 7.85 12.85
C PRO A 18 7.58 7.86 13.06
N ASP A 19 6.82 8.35 12.07
CA ASP A 19 5.37 8.48 12.16
C ASP A 19 4.61 7.22 11.74
N ILE A 20 5.31 6.18 11.28
CA ILE A 20 4.71 4.90 10.87
C ILE A 20 4.97 3.87 11.96
N GLU A 21 3.93 3.14 12.36
CA GLU A 21 4.05 2.10 13.39
C GLU A 21 5.09 1.04 12.97
N SER A 22 5.94 0.62 13.92
CA SER A 22 6.97 -0.39 13.65
C SER A 22 6.40 -1.70 13.11
N ALA A 23 5.21 -2.12 13.57
CA ALA A 23 4.52 -3.30 13.05
C ALA A 23 4.14 -3.14 11.56
N CYS A 24 3.71 -1.95 11.16
CA CYS A 24 3.42 -1.64 9.76
C CYS A 24 4.69 -1.68 8.91
N ILE A 25 5.80 -1.09 9.37
CA ILE A 25 7.08 -1.14 8.65
C ILE A 25 7.55 -2.59 8.47
N THR A 26 7.49 -3.41 9.53
CA THR A 26 7.80 -4.84 9.45
C THR A 26 6.92 -5.53 8.40
N SER A 27 5.60 -5.30 8.43
CA SER A 27 4.68 -5.91 7.48
C SER A 27 4.94 -5.50 6.03
N VAL A 28 5.53 -4.32 5.77
CA VAL A 28 5.94 -3.92 4.41
C VAL A 28 7.15 -4.71 3.96
N ILE A 29 8.21 -4.77 4.78
CA ILE A 29 9.46 -5.45 4.41
C ILE A 29 9.31 -6.97 4.35
N THR A 30 8.35 -7.55 5.08
CA THR A 30 7.99 -8.96 4.98
C THR A 30 6.90 -9.23 3.95
N HIS A 31 6.42 -8.22 3.23
CA HIS A 31 5.34 -8.34 2.25
C HIS A 31 4.06 -9.00 2.82
N GLU A 32 3.68 -8.62 4.04
CA GLU A 32 2.45 -9.07 4.72
C GLU A 32 1.36 -7.99 4.74
N LEU A 33 1.72 -6.72 4.52
CA LEU A 33 0.75 -5.62 4.46
C LEU A 33 -0.23 -5.85 3.30
N LYS A 34 -1.53 -5.94 3.60
CA LYS A 34 -2.60 -6.08 2.59
C LYS A 34 -3.05 -4.72 2.08
N ALA A 35 -3.61 -4.70 0.87
CA ALA A 35 -4.15 -3.46 0.28
C ALA A 35 -5.17 -2.77 1.20
N ALA A 36 -6.01 -3.55 1.89
CA ALA A 36 -7.02 -3.04 2.83
C ALA A 36 -6.43 -2.34 4.06
N ASP A 37 -5.16 -2.60 4.38
CA ASP A 37 -4.42 -2.01 5.51
C ASP A 37 -3.45 -0.91 5.05
N LEU A 38 -3.39 -0.61 3.75
CA LEU A 38 -2.44 0.36 3.19
C LEU A 38 -2.58 1.76 3.82
N TYR A 39 -3.81 2.15 4.19
CA TYR A 39 -4.10 3.43 4.87
C TYR A 39 -3.32 3.64 6.17
N LYS A 40 -2.83 2.56 6.82
CA LYS A 40 -2.01 2.66 8.03
C LYS A 40 -0.66 3.33 7.77
N LEU A 41 -0.23 3.40 6.51
CA LEU A 41 0.96 4.13 6.09
C LEU A 41 0.69 5.61 5.79
N ASP A 42 -0.56 6.08 5.91
CA ASP A 42 -0.90 7.47 5.68
C ASP A 42 -0.69 8.30 6.95
N THR A 43 0.44 9.00 7.03
CA THR A 43 0.78 9.85 8.17
C THR A 43 -0.11 11.10 8.26
N ARG A 44 -0.81 11.47 7.19
CA ARG A 44 -1.72 12.64 7.17
C ARG A 44 -3.02 12.39 7.96
N ILE A 45 -3.40 11.12 8.12
CA ILE A 45 -4.64 10.75 8.83
C ILE A 45 -4.50 10.94 10.34
N LYS A 46 -3.27 10.91 10.89
CA LYS A 46 -3.03 11.16 12.32
C LYS A 46 -3.44 12.57 12.77
N ASP A 47 -3.44 13.54 11.86
CA ASP A 47 -3.89 14.91 12.13
C ASP A 47 -5.41 15.08 12.03
N SER A 48 -6.14 14.03 11.64
CA SER A 48 -7.60 14.02 11.63
C SER A 48 -8.11 13.40 12.93
N GLU A 49 -8.80 14.19 13.76
CA GLU A 49 -9.43 13.78 15.03
C GLU A 49 -9.96 12.32 14.98
N PRO A 50 -9.42 11.41 15.80
CA PRO A 50 -9.84 10.01 15.79
C PRO A 50 -11.30 9.90 16.20
N SER A 51 -12.17 9.42 15.30
CA SER A 51 -13.52 9.02 15.67
C SER A 51 -13.46 7.65 16.35
N TYR A 52 -13.55 7.64 17.67
CA TYR A 52 -13.67 6.41 18.42
C TYR A 52 -15.10 5.89 18.39
N SER A 53 -15.28 4.59 18.21
CA SER A 53 -16.54 3.91 18.48
C SER A 53 -16.33 2.82 19.50
N LEU A 54 -17.26 2.69 20.44
CA LEU A 54 -17.28 1.59 21.39
C LEU A 54 -17.75 0.33 20.65
N SER A 55 -16.91 -0.71 20.62
CA SER A 55 -17.31 -2.02 20.10
C SER A 55 -18.36 -2.67 21.02
N ALA A 56 -19.09 -3.66 20.51
CA ALA A 56 -20.06 -4.42 21.30
C ALA A 56 -19.45 -5.13 22.52
N THR A 57 -18.12 -5.31 22.53
CA THR A 57 -17.34 -5.90 23.63
C THR A 57 -16.74 -4.87 24.58
N GLY A 58 -17.06 -3.58 24.42
CA GLY A 58 -16.61 -2.50 25.31
C GLY A 58 -15.18 -2.01 25.04
N THR A 59 -14.55 -2.43 23.95
CA THR A 59 -13.24 -1.90 23.52
C THR A 59 -13.41 -0.64 22.68
N PHE A 60 -12.58 0.38 22.95
CA PHE A 60 -12.50 1.58 22.12
C PHE A 60 -11.74 1.24 20.84
N GLU A 61 -12.45 1.19 19.72
CA GLU A 61 -11.85 1.00 18.40
C GLU A 61 -11.78 2.34 17.66
N MET A 62 -10.59 2.67 17.14
CA MET A 62 -10.42 3.81 16.25
C MET A 62 -11.12 3.50 14.94
N ASN A 63 -12.28 4.13 14.71
CA ASN A 63 -13.13 3.85 13.58
C ASN A 63 -12.73 4.74 12.41
N VAL A 64 -11.55 4.49 11.83
CA VAL A 64 -11.31 4.91 10.44
C VAL A 64 -12.17 4.00 9.59
N SER A 65 -13.45 4.36 9.43
CA SER A 65 -14.36 3.63 8.54
C SER A 65 -13.64 3.34 7.23
N LYS A 66 -13.51 2.06 6.86
CA LYS A 66 -12.77 1.61 5.66
C LYS A 66 -13.24 2.36 4.40
N HIS A 67 -14.51 2.78 4.38
CA HIS A 67 -15.14 3.62 3.35
C HIS A 67 -14.67 5.09 3.32
N LYS A 68 -14.18 5.65 4.44
CA LYS A 68 -13.55 6.98 4.47
C LYS A 68 -12.09 6.96 4.02
N ALA A 69 -11.39 5.84 4.23
CA ALA A 69 -9.96 5.74 3.96
C ALA A 69 -9.63 5.77 2.46
N TYR A 70 -10.56 5.37 1.58
CA TYR A 70 -10.29 5.21 0.15
C TYR A 70 -11.28 5.94 -0.76
N LYS A 71 -11.55 7.21 -0.45
CA LYS A 71 -12.58 8.01 -1.15
C LYS A 71 -12.21 8.38 -2.59
N ASN A 72 -10.93 8.47 -2.90
CA ASN A 72 -10.43 8.89 -4.20
C ASN A 72 -8.95 8.52 -4.38
N LEU A 73 -8.41 8.75 -5.57
CA LEU A 73 -7.01 8.48 -5.90
C LEU A 73 -6.01 9.07 -4.89
N ASN A 74 -6.22 10.29 -4.39
CA ASN A 74 -5.29 10.94 -3.46
C ASN A 74 -5.19 10.22 -2.10
N THR A 75 -6.20 9.43 -1.74
CA THR A 75 -6.19 8.64 -0.51
C THR A 75 -5.35 7.37 -0.61
N ILE A 76 -5.02 6.90 -1.83
CA ILE A 76 -4.09 5.76 -2.03
C ILE A 76 -2.67 6.21 -2.34
N ILE A 77 -2.48 7.35 -3.02
CA ILE A 77 -1.16 7.78 -3.51
C ILE A 77 -0.13 7.90 -2.38
N PHE A 78 -0.50 8.60 -1.31
CA PHE A 78 0.43 8.90 -0.23
C PHE A 78 0.83 7.65 0.59
N PRO A 79 -0.10 6.82 1.08
CA PRO A 79 0.30 5.58 1.74
C PRO A 79 1.04 4.62 0.81
N LEU A 80 0.71 4.60 -0.49
CA LEU A 80 1.46 3.81 -1.48
C LEU A 80 2.88 4.35 -1.69
N HIS A 81 3.06 5.67 -1.71
CA HIS A 81 4.40 6.27 -1.75
C HIS A 81 5.22 5.83 -0.54
N ASN A 82 4.64 5.88 0.67
CA ASN A 82 5.32 5.43 1.88
C ASN A 82 5.65 3.93 1.86
N TYR A 83 4.76 3.10 1.31
CA TYR A 83 5.02 1.67 1.07
C TYR A 83 6.31 1.48 0.25
N PHE A 84 6.43 2.16 -0.89
CA PHE A 84 7.60 2.04 -1.76
C PHE A 84 8.86 2.73 -1.21
N ALA A 85 8.71 3.80 -0.44
CA ALA A 85 9.82 4.44 0.25
C ALA A 85 10.44 3.50 1.30
N ILE A 86 9.61 2.80 2.08
CA ILE A 86 10.07 1.78 3.05
C ILE A 86 10.81 0.65 2.32
N LEU A 87 10.24 0.13 1.22
CA LEU A 87 10.90 -0.89 0.41
C LEU A 87 12.25 -0.41 -0.12
N THR A 88 12.33 0.84 -0.60
CA THR A 88 13.56 1.41 -1.15
C THR A 88 14.64 1.57 -0.09
N ALA A 89 14.26 1.94 1.14
CA ALA A 89 15.19 2.04 2.26
C ALA A 89 15.66 0.67 2.78
N HIS A 90 14.86 -0.38 2.60
CA HIS A 90 15.19 -1.74 3.05
C HIS A 90 16.01 -2.53 2.02
N LEU A 91 15.71 -2.37 0.74
CA LEU A 91 16.27 -3.18 -0.33
C LEU A 91 17.63 -2.66 -0.82
N PRO A 92 18.47 -3.51 -1.44
CA PRO A 92 19.69 -3.07 -2.09
C PRO A 92 19.39 -2.01 -3.17
N ALA A 93 20.30 -1.03 -3.33
CA ALA A 93 20.13 0.12 -4.24
C ALA A 93 19.75 -0.26 -5.69
N ARG A 94 20.18 -1.43 -6.17
CA ARG A 94 19.86 -1.96 -7.51
C ARG A 94 18.38 -2.32 -7.73
N SER A 95 17.59 -2.44 -6.67
CA SER A 95 16.20 -2.95 -6.74
C SER A 95 15.19 -1.88 -7.19
N ALA A 96 15.58 -0.60 -7.11
CA ALA A 96 14.82 0.58 -7.56
C ALA A 96 13.28 0.56 -7.38
N PRO A 97 12.71 0.25 -6.20
CA PRO A 97 11.25 0.14 -6.03
C PRO A 97 10.48 1.40 -6.39
N MET A 98 11.07 2.58 -6.17
CA MET A 98 10.45 3.85 -6.57
C MET A 98 10.18 3.97 -8.08
N VAL A 99 10.96 3.32 -8.95
CA VAL A 99 10.68 3.32 -10.39
C VAL A 99 9.36 2.62 -10.68
N TYR A 100 9.09 1.51 -9.99
CA TYR A 100 7.83 0.78 -10.10
C TYR A 100 6.66 1.56 -9.53
N PHE A 101 6.85 2.28 -8.42
CA PHE A 101 5.86 3.21 -7.89
C PHE A 101 5.40 4.22 -8.95
N TYR A 102 6.33 4.93 -9.60
CA TYR A 102 5.96 5.95 -10.58
C TYR A 102 5.27 5.37 -11.82
N ARG A 103 5.68 4.19 -12.29
CA ARG A 103 5.00 3.49 -13.40
C ARG A 103 3.57 3.13 -13.04
N TYR A 104 3.38 2.53 -11.86
CA TYR A 104 2.05 2.17 -11.39
C TYR A 104 1.19 3.39 -11.10
N LEU A 105 1.76 4.46 -10.55
CA LEU A 105 1.09 5.72 -10.29
C LEU A 105 0.50 6.33 -11.57
N THR A 106 1.28 6.35 -12.66
CA THR A 106 0.79 6.80 -13.97
C THR A 106 -0.37 5.93 -14.43
N HIS A 107 -0.23 4.60 -14.37
CA HIS A 107 -1.27 3.65 -14.78
C HIS A 107 -2.59 3.86 -14.02
N ILE A 108 -2.55 3.87 -12.69
CA ILE A 108 -3.76 4.01 -11.88
C ILE A 108 -4.38 5.40 -11.99
N SER A 109 -3.57 6.44 -12.23
CA SER A 109 -4.07 7.79 -12.50
C SER A 109 -4.86 7.84 -13.81
N THR A 110 -4.34 7.23 -14.88
CA THR A 110 -5.06 7.10 -16.17
C THR A 110 -6.38 6.35 -16.01
N LEU A 111 -6.38 5.24 -15.25
CA LEU A 111 -7.63 4.52 -14.98
C LEU A 111 -8.63 5.40 -14.21
N ALA A 112 -8.17 6.14 -13.19
CA ALA A 112 -9.02 7.00 -12.40
C ALA A 112 -9.62 8.18 -13.19
N THR A 113 -9.00 8.59 -14.31
CA THR A 113 -9.59 9.60 -15.21
C THR A 113 -10.72 9.01 -16.05
N GLU A 114 -10.58 7.77 -16.51
CA GLU A 114 -11.46 7.16 -17.52
C GLU A 114 -12.59 6.28 -16.95
N TYR A 115 -12.41 5.73 -15.74
CA TYR A 115 -13.29 4.71 -15.16
C TYR A 115 -13.78 5.09 -13.77
N GLU A 116 -14.90 4.51 -13.37
CA GLU A 116 -15.50 4.73 -12.05
C GLU A 116 -14.52 4.40 -10.92
N TRP A 117 -14.41 5.28 -9.91
CA TRP A 117 -13.41 5.14 -8.84
C TRP A 117 -13.55 3.81 -8.07
N ALA A 118 -14.78 3.37 -7.81
CA ALA A 118 -15.01 2.10 -7.11
C ALA A 118 -14.39 0.91 -7.85
N ALA A 119 -14.52 0.87 -9.18
CA ALA A 119 -13.94 -0.15 -10.04
C ALA A 119 -12.39 -0.09 -10.06
N VAL A 120 -11.84 1.13 -10.15
CA VAL A 120 -10.39 1.36 -10.11
C VAL A 120 -9.79 0.96 -8.75
N PHE A 121 -10.50 1.23 -7.65
CA PHE A 121 -10.07 0.85 -6.31
C PHE A 121 -10.12 -0.67 -6.09
N GLU A 122 -11.12 -1.36 -6.63
CA GLU A 122 -11.19 -2.82 -6.60
C GLU A 122 -10.00 -3.44 -7.37
N TYR A 123 -9.74 -2.92 -8.58
CA TYR A 123 -8.55 -3.29 -9.35
C TYR A 123 -7.25 -3.06 -8.56
N HIS A 124 -7.09 -1.88 -7.95
CA HIS A 124 -5.93 -1.57 -7.10
C HIS A 124 -5.74 -2.60 -6.00
N SER A 125 -6.80 -2.90 -5.27
CA SER A 125 -6.76 -3.82 -4.14
C SER A 125 -6.35 -5.23 -4.57
N LEU A 126 -6.93 -5.76 -5.65
CA LEU A 126 -6.59 -7.08 -6.18
C LEU A 126 -5.17 -7.11 -6.76
N PHE A 127 -4.80 -6.09 -7.54
CA PHE A 127 -3.49 -5.95 -8.15
C PHE A 127 -2.39 -5.91 -7.07
N PHE A 128 -2.54 -5.03 -6.08
CA PHE A 128 -1.60 -4.89 -4.96
C PHE A 128 -1.39 -6.23 -4.26
N ASN A 129 -2.47 -6.95 -3.93
CA ASN A 129 -2.38 -8.24 -3.24
C ASN A 129 -1.68 -9.32 -4.08
N ARG A 130 -1.84 -9.31 -5.41
CA ARG A 130 -1.07 -10.19 -6.32
C ARG A 130 0.42 -9.85 -6.32
N ARG A 131 0.75 -8.55 -6.48
CA ARG A 131 2.14 -8.08 -6.49
C ARG A 131 2.87 -8.36 -5.19
N ARG A 132 2.16 -8.37 -4.06
CA ARG A 132 2.71 -8.79 -2.77
C ARG A 132 3.24 -10.23 -2.83
N GLY A 133 2.49 -11.13 -3.45
CA GLY A 133 2.93 -12.52 -3.69
C GLY A 133 4.16 -12.60 -4.59
N ASP A 134 4.22 -11.80 -5.65
CA ASP A 134 5.39 -11.74 -6.53
C ASP A 134 6.65 -11.23 -5.79
N MET A 135 6.47 -10.22 -4.91
CA MET A 135 7.55 -9.63 -4.12
C MET A 135 8.08 -10.60 -3.05
N LEU A 136 7.25 -11.46 -2.47
CA LEU A 136 7.71 -12.58 -1.62
C LEU A 136 8.65 -13.53 -2.37
N ALA A 137 8.45 -13.71 -3.68
CA ALA A 137 9.35 -14.47 -4.54
C ALA A 137 10.55 -13.65 -5.06
N GLY A 138 10.71 -12.39 -4.61
CA GLY A 138 11.79 -11.48 -5.00
C GLY A 138 11.54 -10.73 -6.32
N SER A 139 10.35 -10.84 -6.93
CA SER A 139 10.02 -10.17 -8.19
C SER A 139 9.23 -8.89 -7.96
N TYR A 140 9.80 -7.76 -8.40
CA TYR A 140 9.18 -6.43 -8.28
C TYR A 140 8.65 -5.91 -9.63
N GLU A 141 9.05 -6.53 -10.73
CA GLU A 141 8.75 -6.08 -12.09
C GLU A 141 7.26 -6.08 -12.42
N GLY A 142 6.47 -6.93 -11.74
CA GLY A 142 5.02 -7.02 -11.96
C GLY A 142 4.28 -5.70 -11.74
N TRP A 143 4.85 -4.75 -10.99
CA TRP A 143 4.27 -3.42 -10.80
C TRP A 143 4.37 -2.53 -12.05
N ALA A 144 5.30 -2.82 -12.97
CA ALA A 144 5.46 -2.08 -14.22
C ALA A 144 4.44 -2.48 -15.30
N SER A 145 3.69 -3.55 -15.08
CA SER A 145 2.80 -4.13 -16.09
C SER A 145 1.36 -4.19 -15.58
N SER A 146 0.44 -3.70 -16.40
CA SER A 146 -0.99 -3.77 -16.11
C SER A 146 -1.48 -5.23 -16.15
N ASP A 147 -2.43 -5.58 -15.29
CA ASP A 147 -3.03 -6.91 -15.26
C ASP A 147 -4.29 -6.92 -16.13
N ILE A 148 -4.16 -7.37 -17.38
CA ILE A 148 -5.25 -7.35 -18.37
C ILE A 148 -6.45 -8.17 -17.89
N GLY A 149 -6.21 -9.28 -17.17
CA GLY A 149 -7.28 -10.11 -16.63
C GLY A 149 -8.10 -9.36 -15.58
N LEU A 150 -7.44 -8.65 -14.66
CA LEU A 150 -8.12 -7.79 -13.70
C LEU A 150 -8.81 -6.60 -14.38
N LEU A 151 -8.16 -5.95 -15.36
CA LEU A 151 -8.75 -4.81 -16.07
C LEU A 151 -10.05 -5.21 -16.79
N SER A 152 -10.02 -6.32 -17.52
CA SER A 152 -11.19 -6.85 -18.23
C SER A 152 -12.35 -7.19 -17.30
N SER A 153 -12.03 -7.77 -16.14
CA SER A 153 -13.05 -8.26 -15.19
C SER A 153 -13.64 -7.16 -14.31
N TYR A 154 -12.85 -6.14 -13.94
CA TYR A 154 -13.21 -5.19 -12.89
C TYR A 154 -13.22 -3.72 -13.32
N VAL A 155 -12.54 -3.34 -14.41
CA VAL A 155 -12.38 -1.92 -14.78
C VAL A 155 -13.12 -1.58 -16.07
N TYR A 156 -12.84 -2.30 -17.16
CA TYR A 156 -13.40 -2.00 -18.48
C TYR A 156 -14.93 -1.96 -18.55
N PRO A 157 -15.70 -2.76 -17.78
CA PRO A 157 -17.15 -2.67 -17.75
C PRO A 157 -17.70 -1.36 -17.13
N HIS A 158 -16.86 -0.56 -16.47
CA HIS A 158 -17.25 0.59 -15.65
C HIS A 158 -16.65 1.90 -16.15
N ARG A 159 -16.65 2.12 -17.47
CA ARG A 159 -16.24 3.39 -18.07
C ARG A 159 -17.22 4.51 -17.71
N LYS A 160 -16.71 5.71 -17.46
CA LYS A 160 -17.51 6.92 -17.21
C LYS A 160 -18.27 7.41 -18.45
#